data_AF-K8PDZ9-F1
#
_entry.id   AF-K8PDZ9-F1
#
_cell.length_a   1.000
_cell.length_b   1.000
_cell.length_c   1.000
_cell.angle_alpha   90.00
_cell.angle_beta   90.00
_cell.angle_gamma   90.00
#
_symmetry.space_group_name_H-M   'P 1'
#
loop_
_entity.id
_entity.type
_entity.pdbx_description
1 polymer ?
#
loop_
_entity_poly.entity_id
_entity_poly.type
_entity_poly.pdbx_seq_one_letter_code
_entity_poly.pdbx_strand_id
1 'polypeptide(L)'
;MTRQRLPNRRFNETFEFQHAGVNFTASYGRDDGGKIKELFLSGGKAGSVIEAMMSDASTSISIALQSGVKPHELAHSMVRNPDGQPASPLGVVLDDMVMG
;
A
#
# COMPACT_ATOMS: atom_id res chain seq x y z
N MET A 1 15.14 1.01 -15.72
CA MET A 1 15.09 0.53 -14.33
C MET A 1 14.58 -0.90 -14.35
N THR A 2 15.22 -1.82 -13.64
CA THR A 2 14.83 -3.24 -13.60
C THR A 2 14.10 -3.49 -12.28
N ARG A 3 12.88 -4.04 -12.36
CA ARG A 3 12.09 -4.45 -11.20
C ARG A 3 12.86 -5.46 -10.35
N GLN A 4 13.08 -5.17 -9.06
CA GLN A 4 13.65 -6.12 -8.12
C GLN A 4 12.54 -6.99 -7.52
N ARG A 5 12.42 -8.23 -8.00
CA ARG A 5 11.46 -9.20 -7.45
C ARG A 5 11.97 -9.74 -6.11
N LEU A 6 11.07 -9.83 -5.13
CA LEU A 6 11.38 -10.40 -3.83
C LEU A 6 11.36 -11.93 -3.85
N PRO A 7 12.10 -12.60 -2.95
CA PRO A 7 12.01 -14.06 -2.77
C PRO A 7 10.60 -14.50 -2.35
N ASN A 8 10.28 -15.77 -2.62
CA ASN A 8 8.98 -16.34 -2.26
C ASN A 8 8.72 -16.34 -0.74
N ARG A 9 9.78 -16.46 0.07
CA ARG A 9 9.74 -16.32 1.53
C ARG A 9 10.40 -15.01 1.90
N ARG A 10 9.69 -14.18 2.67
CA ARG A 10 10.09 -12.84 3.09
C ARG A 10 9.29 -12.41 4.30
N PHE A 11 9.80 -11.43 5.02
CA PHE A 11 9.05 -10.82 6.11
C PHE A 11 7.80 -10.13 5.55
N ASN A 12 6.68 -10.35 6.23
CA ASN A 12 5.41 -9.75 5.91
C ASN A 12 4.71 -9.38 7.22
N GLU A 13 4.28 -8.13 7.33
CA GLU A 13 3.48 -7.64 8.44
C GLU A 13 2.09 -7.27 7.93
N THR A 14 1.07 -7.67 8.68
CA THR A 14 -0.33 -7.47 8.32
C THR A 14 -1.03 -6.74 9.45
N PHE A 15 -1.84 -5.76 9.11
CA PHE A 15 -2.67 -5.03 10.06
C PHE A 15 -4.00 -4.66 9.42
N GLU A 16 -4.95 -4.32 10.29
CA GLU A 16 -6.30 -3.92 9.91
C GLU A 16 -6.51 -2.45 10.27
N PHE A 17 -7.27 -1.75 9.44
CA PHE A 17 -7.67 -0.38 9.70
C PHE A 17 -9.03 -0.10 9.05
N GLN A 18 -9.63 1.03 9.41
CA GLN A 18 -10.89 1.48 8.84
C GLN A 18 -10.69 2.82 8.12
N HIS A 19 -11.30 2.97 6.95
CA HIS A 19 -11.37 4.24 6.22
C HIS A 19 -12.75 4.43 5.62
N ALA A 20 -13.36 5.60 5.83
CA ALA A 20 -14.69 5.94 5.33
C ALA A 20 -15.77 4.86 5.59
N GLY A 21 -15.73 4.24 6.78
CA GLY A 21 -16.69 3.21 7.19
C GLY A 21 -16.47 1.82 6.56
N VAL A 22 -15.36 1.61 5.85
CA VAL A 22 -14.97 0.32 5.25
C VAL A 22 -13.74 -0.21 5.97
N ASN A 23 -13.76 -1.50 6.34
CA ASN A 23 -12.61 -2.18 6.92
C ASN A 23 -11.67 -2.66 5.80
N PHE A 24 -10.38 -2.48 6.03
CA PHE A 24 -9.31 -2.87 5.13
C PHE A 24 -8.27 -3.71 5.88
N THR A 25 -7.66 -4.64 5.15
CA THR A 25 -6.50 -5.39 5.58
C THR A 25 -5.33 -5.02 4.68
N ALA A 26 -4.26 -4.51 5.28
CA ALA A 26 -3.02 -4.19 4.59
C ALA A 26 -1.92 -5.15 5.00
N SER A 27 -1.07 -5.53 4.04
CA SER A 27 0.13 -6.31 4.29
C SER A 27 1.34 -5.71 3.58
N TYR A 28 2.46 -5.58 4.27
CA TYR A 28 3.72 -5.07 3.71
C TYR A 28 4.75 -6.18 3.54
N GLY A 29 5.17 -6.40 2.30
CA GLY A 29 6.30 -7.28 2.01
C GLY A 29 7.62 -6.51 2.13
N ARG A 30 8.54 -6.99 2.97
CA ARG A 30 9.87 -6.38 3.16
C ARG A 30 10.98 -7.21 2.50
N ASP A 31 12.01 -6.52 2.02
CA ASP A 31 13.25 -7.18 1.59
C ASP A 31 14.13 -7.58 2.79
N ASP A 32 15.24 -8.25 2.52
CA ASP A 32 16.19 -8.70 3.57
C ASP A 32 16.86 -7.53 4.31
N GLY A 33 16.81 -6.32 3.73
CA GLY A 33 17.26 -5.09 4.38
C GLY A 33 16.18 -4.40 5.20
N GLY A 34 15.00 -5.02 5.36
CA GLY A 34 13.86 -4.49 6.10
C GLY A 34 13.09 -3.39 5.38
N LYS A 35 13.40 -3.08 4.12
CA LYS A 35 12.69 -2.04 3.37
C LYS A 35 11.38 -2.59 2.82
N ILE A 36 10.31 -1.81 2.94
CA ILE A 36 9.02 -2.14 2.33
C ILE A 36 9.17 -2.09 0.81
N LYS A 37 8.77 -3.18 0.15
CA LYS A 37 8.85 -3.35 -1.31
C LYS A 37 7.54 -3.77 -1.95
N GLU A 38 6.60 -4.27 -1.15
CA GLU A 38 5.29 -4.68 -1.65
C GLU A 38 4.19 -4.21 -0.73
N LEU A 39 3.07 -3.86 -1.34
CA LEU A 39 1.80 -3.57 -0.70
C LEU A 39 0.76 -4.57 -1.21
N PHE A 40 0.05 -5.19 -0.27
CA PHE A 40 -1.21 -5.85 -0.55
C PHE A 40 -2.29 -5.13 0.24
N LEU A 41 -3.36 -4.72 -0.45
CA LEU A 41 -4.49 -4.06 0.20
C LEU A 41 -5.78 -4.69 -0.30
N SER A 42 -6.59 -5.16 0.64
CA SER A 42 -7.94 -5.64 0.37
C SER A 42 -8.93 -4.96 1.31
N GLY A 43 -10.17 -4.86 0.87
CA GLY A 43 -11.26 -4.29 1.64
C GLY A 43 -12.49 -4.04 0.79
N GLY A 44 -13.58 -3.66 1.45
CA GLY A 44 -14.89 -3.61 0.82
C GLY A 44 -15.53 -4.99 0.68
N LYS A 45 -16.69 -5.03 0.04
CA LYS A 45 -17.43 -6.29 -0.18
C LYS A 45 -16.74 -7.11 -1.26
N ALA A 46 -16.70 -8.44 -1.09
CA ALA A 46 -16.21 -9.35 -2.11
C ALA A 46 -16.97 -9.16 -3.44
N GLY A 47 -16.21 -9.08 -4.55
CA GLY A 47 -16.69 -8.78 -5.89
C GLY A 47 -17.03 -7.31 -6.13
N SER A 48 -16.74 -6.41 -5.18
CA SER A 48 -17.00 -4.98 -5.37
C SER A 48 -15.93 -4.29 -6.20
N VAL A 49 -16.29 -3.15 -6.79
CA VAL A 49 -15.34 -2.26 -7.48
C VAL A 49 -14.24 -1.80 -6.52
N ILE A 50 -14.55 -1.57 -5.24
CA ILE A 50 -13.55 -1.16 -4.23
C ILE A 50 -12.49 -2.26 -4.07
N GLU A 51 -12.89 -3.52 -3.92
CA GLU A 51 -11.95 -4.64 -3.78
C GLU A 51 -11.03 -4.73 -5.01
N ALA A 52 -11.61 -4.67 -6.22
CA ALA A 52 -10.84 -4.72 -7.46
C ALA A 52 -9.84 -3.56 -7.56
N MET A 53 -10.29 -2.32 -7.29
CA MET A 53 -9.43 -1.14 -7.33
C MET A 53 -8.30 -1.20 -6.30
N MET A 54 -8.54 -1.72 -5.09
CA MET A 54 -7.48 -1.87 -4.09
C MET A 54 -6.45 -2.93 -4.50
N SER A 55 -6.90 -4.04 -5.08
CA SER A 55 -6.01 -5.08 -5.62
C SER A 55 -5.12 -4.55 -6.74
N ASP A 56 -5.70 -3.86 -7.72
CA ASP A 56 -4.97 -3.32 -8.88
C ASP A 56 -4.00 -2.20 -8.46
N ALA A 57 -4.45 -1.30 -7.58
CA ALA A 57 -3.62 -0.20 -7.10
C ALA A 57 -2.47 -0.69 -6.21
N SER A 58 -2.73 -1.63 -5.29
CA SER A 58 -1.67 -2.19 -4.43
C SER A 58 -0.62 -2.97 -5.22
N THR A 59 -1.04 -3.69 -6.28
CA THR A 59 -0.12 -4.31 -7.23
C THR A 59 0.74 -3.27 -7.96
N SER A 60 0.12 -2.18 -8.42
CA SER A 60 0.83 -1.09 -9.09
C SER A 60 1.84 -0.40 -8.18
N ILE A 61 1.47 -0.15 -6.92
CA ILE A 61 2.36 0.39 -5.87
C ILE A 61 3.53 -0.57 -5.61
N SER A 62 3.28 -1.88 -5.52
CA SER A 62 4.33 -2.88 -5.36
C SER A 62 5.34 -2.83 -6.51
N ILE A 63 4.87 -2.69 -7.75
CA ILE A 63 5.76 -2.55 -8.92
C ILE A 63 6.60 -1.27 -8.83
N ALA A 64 6.00 -0.16 -8.39
CA ALA A 64 6.71 1.11 -8.22
C ALA A 64 7.80 1.01 -7.13
N LEU A 65 7.49 0.45 -5.96
CA LEU A 65 8.43 0.23 -4.86
C LEU A 65 9.59 -0.69 -5.28
N GLN A 66 9.29 -1.75 -6.02
CA GLN A 66 10.29 -2.67 -6.58
C GLN A 66 11.14 -2.05 -7.69
N SER A 67 10.65 -0.98 -8.31
CA SER A 67 11.39 -0.19 -9.31
C SER A 67 12.19 0.95 -8.67
N GLY A 68 12.12 1.12 -7.35
CA GLY A 68 12.92 2.07 -6.58
C GLY A 68 12.21 3.36 -6.19
N VAL A 69 10.93 3.52 -6.51
CA VAL A 69 10.12 4.66 -6.04
C VAL A 69 10.02 4.61 -4.52
N LYS A 70 10.21 5.74 -3.85
CA LYS A 70 10.20 5.80 -2.38
C LYS A 70 8.77 5.98 -1.85
N PRO A 71 8.42 5.40 -0.68
CA PRO A 71 7.09 5.57 -0.08
C PRO A 71 6.65 7.04 0.04
N HIS A 72 7.55 7.96 0.40
CA HIS A 72 7.20 9.37 0.53
C HIS A 72 6.80 10.03 -0.80
N GLU A 73 7.37 9.60 -1.93
CA GLU A 73 7.00 10.12 -3.26
C GLU A 73 5.58 9.67 -3.64
N LEU A 74 5.26 8.41 -3.34
CA LEU A 74 3.92 7.87 -3.53
C LEU A 74 2.91 8.57 -2.60
N ALA A 75 3.23 8.69 -1.31
CA ALA A 75 2.38 9.35 -0.30
C ALA A 75 2.09 10.81 -0.68
N HIS A 76 3.11 11.55 -1.14
CA HIS A 76 2.96 12.93 -1.61
C HIS A 76 2.06 13.06 -2.84
N SER A 77 1.97 12.01 -3.66
CA SER A 77 1.15 11.98 -4.86
C SER A 77 -0.33 11.62 -4.59
N MET A 78 -0.66 11.19 -3.36
CA MET A 78 -2.02 10.78 -3.02
C MET A 78 -2.93 11.97 -2.72
N VAL A 79 -4.18 11.85 -3.13
CA VAL A 79 -5.22 12.86 -2.88
C VAL A 79 -5.46 13.03 -1.38
N ARG A 80 -5.59 14.29 -0.96
CA ARG A 80 -5.87 14.70 0.41
C ARG A 80 -7.23 15.38 0.50
N ASN A 81 -7.88 15.20 1.64
CA ASN A 81 -9.05 15.97 2.02
C ASN A 81 -8.65 17.42 2.37
N PRO A 82 -9.60 18.37 2.44
CA PRO A 82 -9.31 19.76 2.82
C PRO A 82 -8.64 19.91 4.20
N ASP A 83 -8.82 18.95 5.09
CA ASP A 83 -8.19 18.90 6.41
C ASP A 83 -6.77 18.28 6.40
N GLY A 84 -6.26 17.94 5.22
CA GLY A 84 -4.92 17.35 5.03
C GLY A 84 -4.85 15.84 5.23
N GLN A 85 -5.92 15.19 5.70
CA GLN A 85 -5.93 13.74 5.88
C GLN A 85 -5.98 13.01 4.54
N PRO A 86 -5.45 11.77 4.45
CA PRO A 86 -5.64 10.92 3.27
C PRO A 86 -7.10 10.84 2.83
N ALA A 87 -7.38 11.06 1.55
CA ALA A 87 -8.73 10.89 1.02
C ALA A 87 -9.08 9.41 0.74
N SER A 88 -8.07 8.54 0.67
CA SER A 88 -8.20 7.12 0.30
C SER A 88 -7.47 6.20 1.28
N PRO A 89 -7.87 4.92 1.38
CA PRO A 89 -7.15 3.93 2.20
C PRO A 89 -5.69 3.73 1.73
N LEU A 90 -5.40 3.96 0.45
CA LEU A 90 -4.03 3.92 -0.08
C LEU A 90 -3.17 5.04 0.51
N GLY A 91 -3.72 6.25 0.65
CA GLY A 91 -3.01 7.36 1.28
C GLY A 91 -2.72 7.10 2.76
N VAL A 92 -3.67 6.50 3.49
CA VAL A 92 -3.46 6.09 4.91
C VAL A 92 -2.28 5.14 5.01
N VAL A 93 -2.29 4.10 4.17
CA VAL A 93 -1.25 3.08 4.15
C VAL A 93 0.11 3.65 3.72
N LEU A 94 0.14 4.55 2.73
CA LEU A 94 1.41 5.14 2.29
C LEU A 94 1.98 6.13 3.31
N ASP A 95 1.14 6.82 4.09
CA ASP A 95 1.60 7.63 5.21
C ASP A 95 2.20 6.76 6.32
N ASP A 96 1.56 5.64 6.66
CA ASP A 96 2.08 4.68 7.64
C ASP A 96 3.45 4.13 7.22
N MET A 97 3.62 3.75 5.95
CA MET A 97 4.91 3.32 5.38
C MET A 97 6.02 4.39 5.47
N VAL A 98 5.67 5.67 5.56
CA VAL A 98 6.65 6.76 5.70
C VAL A 98 7.06 6.95 7.16
N MET A 99 6.18 6.62 8.11
CA MET A 99 6.41 6.79 9.53
C MET A 99 7.13 5.60 10.19
N GLY A 100 6.92 4.38 9.68
CA GLY A 100 7.54 3.13 10.17
C GLY A 100 8.84 2.74 9.46
#